data_AF-A0AAU2EN42-F1
#
_entry.id   AF-A0AAU2EN42-F1
#
_cell.length_a   1.000
_cell.length_b   1.000
_cell.length_c   1.000
_cell.angle_alpha   90.00
_cell.angle_beta   90.00
_cell.angle_gamma   90.00
#
_symmetry.space_group_name_H-M   'P 1'
#
loop_
_entity.id
_entity.type
_entity.pdbx_description
1 polymer ?
#
loop_
_entity_poly.entity_id
_entity_poly.type
_entity_poly.pdbx_seq_one_letter_code
_entity_poly.pdbx_strand_id
1 'polypeptide(L)'
;MTVTALHLCQDPVDNSGPAPATREERVLTRAAGTGSRIRAWTGALARRQSDPCHREALEAFGSAVEVLLATVTLDEPLDDETEAEMSVLLLLPSPESGNPIDLAAPERVALAAISALAQAAPVTALIDLAPDLTVLLDILDDALTLAAEGSQPHKYQQAPLFRSARQVMNSEHLE
;
A
#
# COMPACT_ATOMS: atom_id res chain seq x y z
N MET A 1 1.94 38.26 71.51
CA MET A 1 1.44 37.02 70.87
C MET A 1 1.44 37.26 69.38
N THR A 2 2.43 36.72 68.67
CA THR A 2 2.63 36.94 67.24
C THR A 2 2.55 35.57 66.58
N VAL A 3 1.50 35.34 65.80
CA VAL A 3 1.28 34.08 65.08
C VAL A 3 1.87 34.24 63.68
N THR A 4 3.00 33.57 63.45
CA THR A 4 3.64 33.46 62.14
C THR A 4 2.84 32.50 61.27
N ALA A 5 2.10 33.02 60.30
CA ALA A 5 1.45 32.22 59.26
C ALA A 5 2.48 31.88 58.18
N LEU A 6 3.00 30.65 58.22
CA LEU A 6 3.73 30.04 57.10
C LEU A 6 2.71 29.72 55.99
N HIS A 7 2.55 30.66 55.06
CA HIS A 7 1.86 30.43 53.80
C HIS A 7 2.79 29.60 52.91
N LEU A 8 2.65 28.28 53.00
CA LEU A 8 3.30 27.32 52.11
C LEU A 8 2.83 27.62 50.67
N CYS A 9 3.72 28.23 49.88
CA CYS A 9 3.62 28.22 48.43
C CYS A 9 3.69 26.76 47.95
N GLN A 10 2.55 26.15 47.68
CA GLN A 10 2.48 24.98 46.84
C GLN A 10 2.38 25.48 45.40
N ASP A 11 3.49 25.40 44.66
CA ASP A 11 3.47 25.61 43.22
C ASP A 11 2.50 24.61 42.59
N PRO A 12 1.62 25.03 41.66
CA PRO A 12 0.76 24.11 40.95
C PRO A 12 1.63 23.15 40.15
N VAL A 13 1.50 21.85 40.43
CA VAL A 13 2.13 20.80 39.64
C VAL A 13 1.57 20.91 38.22
N ASP A 14 2.43 21.35 37.31
CA ASP A 14 2.12 21.51 35.90
C ASP A 14 1.89 20.11 35.28
N ASN A 15 0.65 19.65 35.31
CA ASN A 15 0.19 18.41 34.66
C ASN A 15 0.09 18.57 33.13
N SER A 16 1.00 19.32 32.51
CA SER A 16 1.14 19.48 31.06
C SER A 16 1.78 18.25 30.40
N GLY A 17 1.31 17.06 30.76
CA GLY A 17 1.51 15.88 29.92
C GLY A 17 0.73 16.06 28.61
N PRO A 18 1.22 15.55 27.48
CA PRO A 18 0.45 15.59 26.25
C PRO A 18 -0.91 14.92 26.48
N ALA A 19 -1.98 15.58 26.04
CA ALA A 19 -3.31 14.99 26.08
C ALA A 19 -3.29 13.63 25.35
N PRO A 20 -4.03 12.61 25.83
CA PRO A 20 -4.07 11.32 25.16
C PRO A 20 -4.57 11.50 23.73
N ALA A 21 -3.86 10.91 22.77
CA ALA A 21 -4.19 11.01 21.35
C ALA A 21 -5.66 10.66 21.11
N THR A 22 -6.33 11.39 20.24
CA THR A 22 -7.74 11.14 19.89
C THR A 22 -7.90 9.79 19.19
N ARG A 23 -9.13 9.27 19.09
CA ARG A 23 -9.38 8.01 18.36
C ARG A 23 -8.95 8.14 16.90
N GLU A 24 -9.23 9.27 16.27
CA GLU A 24 -8.86 9.58 14.89
C GLU A 24 -7.35 9.62 14.72
N GLU A 25 -6.63 10.36 15.57
CA GLU A 25 -5.15 10.42 15.54
C GLU A 25 -4.51 9.03 15.61
N ARG A 26 -5.06 8.12 16.41
CA ARG A 26 -4.57 6.73 16.48
C ARG A 26 -4.80 5.97 15.19
N VAL A 27 -5.96 6.12 14.55
CA VAL A 27 -6.26 5.43 13.28
C VAL A 27 -5.43 6.01 12.14
N LEU A 28 -5.21 7.33 12.10
CA LEU A 28 -4.32 7.97 11.13
C LEU A 28 -2.86 7.53 11.31
N THR A 29 -2.38 7.46 12.56
CA THR A 29 -1.05 6.91 12.86
C THR A 29 -0.94 5.46 12.40
N ARG A 30 -2.00 4.66 12.59
CA ARG A 30 -2.06 3.28 12.11
C ARG A 30 -2.02 3.23 10.58
N ALA A 31 -2.77 4.09 9.89
CA ALA A 31 -2.79 4.17 8.44
C ALA A 31 -1.40 4.43 7.86
N ALA A 32 -0.69 5.43 8.40
CA ALA A 32 0.70 5.70 8.04
C ALA A 32 1.60 4.47 8.26
N GLY A 33 1.47 3.80 9.41
CA GLY A 33 2.21 2.57 9.71
C GLY A 33 1.89 1.40 8.78
N THR A 34 0.66 1.28 8.30
CA THR A 34 0.28 0.29 7.28
C THR A 34 0.87 0.66 5.91
N GLY A 35 0.84 1.94 5.53
CA GLY A 35 1.49 2.45 4.31
C GLY A 35 2.97 2.10 4.25
N SER A 36 3.72 2.36 5.32
CA SER A 36 5.15 2.00 5.37
C SER A 36 5.41 0.50 5.28
N ARG A 37 4.53 -0.35 5.84
CA ARG A 37 4.63 -1.80 5.70
C ARG A 37 4.37 -2.26 4.27
N ILE A 38 3.37 -1.68 3.59
CA ILE A 38 3.09 -1.95 2.18
C ILE A 38 4.31 -1.58 1.33
N ARG A 39 4.87 -0.37 1.52
CA ARG A 39 6.08 0.06 0.80
C ARG A 39 7.26 -0.87 1.03
N ALA A 40 7.48 -1.31 2.27
CA ALA A 40 8.55 -2.24 2.57
C ALA A 40 8.36 -3.59 1.86
N TRP A 41 7.12 -4.10 1.82
CA TRP A 41 6.77 -5.34 1.13
C TRP A 41 6.91 -5.22 -0.39
N THR A 42 6.40 -4.17 -1.02
CA THR A 42 6.55 -3.97 -2.47
C THR A 42 8.00 -3.75 -2.87
N GLY A 43 8.80 -3.08 -2.04
CA GLY A 43 10.25 -2.98 -2.24
C GLY A 43 10.96 -4.33 -2.15
N ALA A 44 10.46 -5.28 -1.35
CA ALA A 44 10.97 -6.65 -1.33
C ALA A 44 10.58 -7.42 -2.61
N LEU A 45 9.37 -7.19 -3.14
CA LEU A 45 8.97 -7.73 -4.44
C LEU A 45 9.80 -7.15 -5.59
N ALA A 46 10.07 -5.85 -5.57
CA ALA A 46 10.89 -5.15 -6.55
C ALA A 46 12.29 -5.77 -6.61
N ARG A 47 12.96 -5.98 -5.46
CA ARG A 47 14.29 -6.61 -5.43
C ARG A 47 14.36 -8.02 -6.05
N ARG A 48 13.23 -8.71 -6.22
CA ARG A 48 13.16 -10.02 -6.88
C ARG A 48 13.06 -9.92 -8.41
N GLN A 49 12.62 -8.78 -8.95
CA GLN A 49 12.39 -8.65 -10.38
C GLN A 49 13.73 -8.49 -11.12
N SER A 50 13.91 -9.26 -12.19
CA SER A 50 15.05 -9.10 -13.10
C SER A 50 14.90 -7.90 -14.04
N ASP A 51 13.66 -7.50 -14.32
CA ASP A 51 13.33 -6.40 -15.22
C ASP A 51 13.33 -5.05 -14.45
N PRO A 52 14.15 -4.05 -14.85
CA PRO A 52 14.15 -2.73 -14.23
C PRO A 52 12.79 -2.04 -14.21
N CYS A 53 12.00 -2.12 -15.28
CA CYS A 53 10.69 -1.46 -15.37
C CYS A 53 9.72 -2.04 -14.34
N HIS A 54 9.77 -3.35 -14.10
CA HIS A 54 8.95 -3.99 -13.05
C HIS A 54 9.39 -3.58 -11.64
N ARG A 55 10.69 -3.34 -11.42
CA ARG A 55 11.19 -2.82 -10.13
C ARG A 55 10.67 -1.44 -9.86
N GLU A 56 10.85 -0.55 -10.83
CA GLU A 56 10.39 0.84 -10.77
C GLU A 56 8.89 0.91 -10.53
N ALA A 57 8.09 0.13 -11.25
CA ALA A 57 6.64 0.09 -11.06
C ALA A 57 6.22 -0.36 -9.65
N LEU A 58 6.87 -1.37 -9.07
CA LEU A 58 6.57 -1.83 -7.71
C LEU A 58 7.02 -0.84 -6.63
N GLU A 59 8.14 -0.15 -6.86
CA GLU A 59 8.64 0.90 -5.97
C GLU A 59 7.74 2.14 -6.01
N ALA A 60 7.32 2.58 -7.19
CA ALA A 60 6.37 3.67 -7.40
C ALA A 60 5.02 3.34 -6.73
N PHE A 61 4.45 2.17 -7.02
CA PHE A 61 3.22 1.70 -6.38
C PHE A 61 3.30 1.73 -4.85
N GLY A 62 4.39 1.21 -4.27
CA GLY A 62 4.58 1.21 -2.82
C GLY A 62 4.69 2.62 -2.23
N SER A 63 5.37 3.52 -2.95
CA SER A 63 5.51 4.92 -2.57
C SER A 63 4.16 5.65 -2.60
N ALA A 64 3.38 5.48 -3.67
CA ALA A 64 2.06 6.07 -3.82
C ALA A 64 1.10 5.64 -2.70
N VAL A 65 1.06 4.35 -2.37
CA VAL A 65 0.22 3.85 -1.27
C VAL A 65 0.67 4.38 0.09
N GLU A 66 1.97 4.48 0.35
CA GLU A 66 2.47 5.04 1.61
C GLU A 66 2.08 6.52 1.74
N VAL A 67 2.26 7.31 0.68
CA VAL A 67 1.87 8.72 0.65
C VAL A 67 0.38 8.84 0.92
N LEU A 68 -0.45 8.10 0.19
CA LEU A 68 -1.91 8.15 0.34
C LEU A 68 -2.38 7.80 1.75
N LEU A 69 -1.84 6.74 2.36
CA LEU A 69 -2.22 6.33 3.71
C LEU A 69 -1.65 7.24 4.80
N ALA A 70 -0.55 7.94 4.53
CA ALA A 70 -0.01 8.96 5.43
C ALA A 70 -0.79 10.29 5.36
N THR A 71 -1.50 10.55 4.26
CA THR A 71 -2.22 11.81 4.00
C THR A 71 -3.74 11.64 3.92
N VAL A 72 -4.29 10.53 4.44
CA VAL A 72 -5.69 10.07 4.26
C VAL A 72 -6.78 11.02 4.82
N THR A 73 -6.39 12.22 5.25
CA THR A 73 -7.25 13.28 5.79
C THR A 73 -7.66 14.33 4.77
N LEU A 74 -7.15 14.28 3.54
CA LEU A 74 -7.21 15.44 2.64
C LEU A 74 -8.57 15.54 1.90
N ASP A 75 -9.20 16.70 2.03
CA ASP A 75 -10.31 17.20 1.20
C ASP A 75 -9.92 17.34 -0.30
N GLU A 76 -8.72 16.93 -0.67
CA GLU A 76 -8.15 17.07 -2.00
C GLU A 76 -8.15 15.70 -2.70
N PRO A 77 -8.58 15.64 -3.97
CA PRO A 77 -8.48 14.42 -4.75
C PRO A 77 -7.02 13.99 -4.88
N LEU A 78 -6.80 12.68 -5.05
CA LEU A 78 -5.53 12.14 -5.50
C LEU A 78 -5.09 12.87 -6.77
N ASP A 79 -3.81 13.25 -6.86
CA ASP A 79 -3.25 13.73 -8.11
C ASP A 79 -3.18 12.59 -9.14
N ASP A 80 -3.28 12.95 -10.42
CA ASP A 80 -3.31 12.01 -11.55
C ASP A 80 -2.07 11.08 -11.57
N GLU A 81 -0.92 11.57 -11.07
CA GLU A 81 0.33 10.81 -11.02
C GLU A 81 0.25 9.68 -10.00
N THR A 82 -0.19 9.98 -8.77
CA THR A 82 -0.40 8.99 -7.70
C THR A 82 -1.48 7.98 -8.09
N GLU A 83 -2.56 8.42 -8.74
CA GLU A 83 -3.60 7.52 -9.26
C GLU A 83 -3.04 6.56 -10.32
N ALA A 84 -2.23 7.06 -11.25
CA ALA A 84 -1.59 6.25 -12.28
C ALA A 84 -0.60 5.24 -11.69
N GLU A 85 0.20 5.64 -10.70
CA GLU A 85 1.16 4.76 -10.02
C GLU A 85 0.49 3.63 -9.22
N MET A 86 -0.72 3.89 -8.71
CA MET A 86 -1.52 2.89 -8.01
C MET A 86 -2.30 1.95 -8.94
N SER A 87 -2.20 2.14 -10.25
CA SER A 87 -3.00 1.41 -11.23
C SER A 87 -2.70 -0.08 -11.24
N VAL A 88 -3.75 -0.90 -11.13
CA VAL A 88 -3.69 -2.37 -11.31
C VAL A 88 -3.20 -2.79 -12.69
N LEU A 89 -3.06 -1.87 -13.65
CA LEU A 89 -2.42 -2.13 -14.93
C LEU A 89 -0.98 -2.62 -14.77
N LEU A 90 -0.31 -2.34 -13.64
CA LEU A 90 1.01 -2.92 -13.32
C LEU A 90 1.01 -4.46 -13.26
N LEU A 91 -0.16 -5.09 -13.05
CA LEU A 91 -0.31 -6.55 -13.04
C LEU A 91 -0.44 -7.17 -14.44
N LEU A 92 -0.61 -6.34 -15.47
CA LEU A 92 -0.67 -6.78 -16.86
C LEU A 92 0.75 -6.86 -17.45
N PRO A 93 0.97 -7.69 -18.49
CA PRO A 93 2.24 -7.69 -19.20
C PRO A 93 2.53 -6.27 -19.74
N SER A 94 3.70 -5.74 -19.39
CA SER A 94 4.12 -4.45 -19.96
C SER A 94 4.31 -4.61 -21.48
N PRO A 95 3.84 -3.66 -22.29
CA PRO A 95 4.11 -3.67 -23.73
C PRO A 95 5.60 -3.59 -24.05
N GLU A 96 6.43 -3.07 -23.13
CA GLU A 96 7.88 -2.94 -23.32
C GLU A 96 8.65 -4.22 -22.97
N SER A 97 8.28 -4.90 -21.88
CA SER A 97 8.96 -6.12 -21.43
C SER A 97 8.41 -7.40 -22.06
N GLY A 98 7.15 -7.37 -22.52
CA GLY A 98 6.41 -8.52 -23.03
C GLY A 98 6.15 -9.63 -22.00
N ASN A 99 6.61 -9.46 -20.75
CA ASN A 99 6.52 -10.44 -19.67
C ASN A 99 5.75 -9.82 -18.49
N PRO A 100 4.94 -10.61 -17.77
CA PRO A 100 4.32 -10.14 -16.54
C PRO A 100 5.36 -9.98 -15.41
N ILE A 101 5.02 -9.19 -14.39
CA ILE A 101 5.78 -9.14 -13.13
C ILE A 101 5.83 -10.54 -12.51
N ASP A 102 7.00 -10.97 -12.04
CA ASP A 102 7.19 -12.27 -11.39
C ASP A 102 6.63 -12.23 -9.96
N LEU A 103 5.36 -12.62 -9.87
CA LEU A 103 4.57 -12.65 -8.64
C LEU A 103 3.88 -14.00 -8.46
N ALA A 104 3.90 -14.50 -7.23
CA ALA A 104 3.05 -15.60 -6.82
C ALA A 104 1.57 -15.19 -6.88
N ALA A 105 0.66 -16.17 -6.99
CA ALA A 105 -0.77 -15.88 -7.05
C ALA A 105 -1.27 -15.06 -5.84
N PRO A 106 -0.88 -15.36 -4.58
CA PRO A 106 -1.26 -14.54 -3.43
C PRO A 106 -0.74 -13.10 -3.50
N GLU A 107 0.45 -12.89 -4.04
CA GLU A 107 1.06 -11.55 -4.18
C GLU A 107 0.28 -10.68 -5.18
N ARG A 108 -0.17 -11.26 -6.29
CA ARG A 108 -1.02 -10.57 -7.27
C ARG A 108 -2.36 -10.15 -6.69
N VAL A 109 -3.00 -11.07 -5.94
CA VAL A 109 -4.27 -10.79 -5.26
C VAL A 109 -4.09 -9.67 -4.24
N ALA A 110 -3.02 -9.71 -3.45
CA ALA A 110 -2.72 -8.67 -2.47
C ALA A 110 -2.46 -7.31 -3.11
N LEU A 111 -1.67 -7.22 -4.20
CA LEU A 111 -1.47 -5.96 -4.92
C LEU A 111 -2.79 -5.37 -5.45
N ALA A 112 -3.65 -6.21 -6.03
CA ALA A 112 -4.96 -5.77 -6.52
C ALA A 112 -5.86 -5.29 -5.38
N ALA A 113 -5.89 -6.02 -4.26
CA ALA A 113 -6.64 -5.64 -3.08
C ALA A 113 -6.12 -4.33 -2.47
N ILE A 114 -4.80 -4.19 -2.33
CA ILE A 114 -4.15 -2.97 -1.82
C ILE A 114 -4.50 -1.77 -2.71
N SER A 115 -4.38 -1.90 -4.04
CA SER A 115 -4.74 -0.83 -4.97
C SER A 115 -6.19 -0.38 -4.79
N ALA A 116 -7.13 -1.33 -4.78
CA ALA A 116 -8.55 -1.02 -4.67
C ALA A 116 -8.91 -0.41 -3.31
N LEU A 117 -8.36 -0.95 -2.22
CA LEU A 117 -8.66 -0.48 -0.87
C LEU A 117 -7.99 0.85 -0.56
N ALA A 118 -6.74 1.04 -0.98
CA ALA A 118 -6.05 2.31 -0.77
C ALA A 118 -6.78 3.46 -1.49
N GLN A 119 -7.26 3.25 -2.72
CA GLN A 119 -8.11 4.23 -3.44
C GLN A 119 -9.46 4.49 -2.75
N ALA A 120 -9.99 3.54 -1.99
CA ALA A 120 -11.22 3.74 -1.22
C ALA A 120 -10.99 4.54 0.08
N ALA A 121 -9.75 4.63 0.57
CA ALA A 121 -9.45 5.23 1.87
C ALA A 121 -9.86 6.72 1.97
N PRO A 122 -9.63 7.58 0.95
CA PRO A 122 -10.13 8.95 0.97
C PRO A 122 -11.66 9.04 1.06
N VAL A 123 -12.38 8.12 0.41
CA VAL A 123 -13.86 8.09 0.44
C VAL A 123 -14.36 7.68 1.83
N THR A 124 -13.69 6.73 2.49
CA THR A 124 -14.04 6.33 3.86
C THR A 124 -13.86 7.46 4.88
N ALA A 125 -12.96 8.41 4.60
CA ALA A 125 -12.75 9.58 5.45
C ALA A 125 -13.94 10.55 5.48
N LEU A 126 -14.82 10.53 4.47
CA LEU A 126 -15.94 11.47 4.31
C LEU A 126 -17.19 11.12 5.15
N ILE A 127 -17.30 9.89 5.67
CA ILE A 127 -18.53 9.40 6.33
C ILE A 127 -18.31 9.26 7.84
N ASP A 128 -17.45 8.33 8.26
CA ASP A 128 -17.06 8.11 9.64
C ASP A 128 -15.61 7.56 9.65
N LEU A 129 -14.66 8.48 9.60
CA LEU A 129 -13.23 8.22 9.37
C LEU A 129 -12.70 7.09 10.25
N ALA A 130 -12.93 7.14 11.56
CA ALA A 130 -12.28 6.23 12.50
C ALA A 130 -12.70 4.75 12.34
N PRO A 131 -13.99 4.36 12.38
CA PRO A 131 -14.40 2.97 12.21
C PRO A 131 -14.14 2.44 10.80
N ASP A 132 -14.48 3.18 9.74
CA ASP A 132 -14.38 2.67 8.37
C ASP A 132 -12.93 2.48 7.95
N LEU A 133 -12.06 3.45 8.26
CA LEU A 133 -10.62 3.31 8.02
C LEU A 133 -10.02 2.18 8.85
N THR A 134 -10.52 1.92 10.08
CA THR A 134 -10.04 0.78 10.87
C THR A 134 -10.31 -0.54 10.16
N VAL A 135 -11.53 -0.75 9.64
CA VAL A 135 -11.89 -1.97 8.91
C VAL A 135 -11.04 -2.11 7.65
N LEU A 136 -10.84 -1.02 6.92
CA LEU A 136 -10.01 -1.01 5.71
C LEU A 136 -8.56 -1.41 6.03
N LEU A 137 -7.98 -0.86 7.10
CA LEU A 137 -6.62 -1.20 7.55
C LEU A 137 -6.50 -2.66 8.02
N ASP A 138 -7.53 -3.21 8.67
CA ASP A 138 -7.56 -4.64 9.02
C ASP A 138 -7.49 -5.53 7.77
N ILE A 139 -8.27 -5.20 6.73
CA ILE A 139 -8.27 -5.96 5.46
C ILE A 139 -6.91 -5.85 4.75
N LEU A 140 -6.28 -4.67 4.75
CA LEU A 140 -4.94 -4.48 4.20
C LEU A 140 -3.89 -5.31 4.94
N ASP A 141 -3.98 -5.35 6.27
CA ASP A 141 -3.09 -6.16 7.11
C ASP A 141 -3.25 -7.66 6.83
N ASP A 142 -4.48 -8.13 6.66
CA ASP A 142 -4.76 -9.53 6.29
C ASP A 142 -4.22 -9.86 4.89
N ALA A 143 -4.41 -8.96 3.92
CA ALA A 143 -3.90 -9.15 2.56
C ALA A 143 -2.36 -9.26 2.54
N LEU A 144 -1.66 -8.41 3.31
CA LEU A 144 -0.21 -8.49 3.47
C LEU A 144 0.24 -9.79 4.13
N THR A 145 -0.46 -10.21 5.19
CA THR A 145 -0.14 -11.44 5.93
C THR A 145 -0.27 -12.67 5.02
N LEU A 146 -1.40 -12.79 4.32
CA LEU A 146 -1.66 -13.88 3.38
C LEU A 146 -0.65 -13.90 2.22
N ALA A 147 -0.26 -12.72 1.72
CA ALA A 147 0.76 -12.63 0.69
C ALA A 147 2.11 -13.14 1.19
N ALA A 148 2.55 -12.69 2.37
CA ALA A 148 3.82 -13.09 2.96
C ALA A 148 3.91 -14.59 3.24
N GLU A 149 2.81 -15.21 3.69
CA GLU A 149 2.72 -16.67 3.91
C GLU A 149 2.71 -17.45 2.59
N GLY A 150 2.08 -16.88 1.55
CA GLY A 150 1.96 -17.47 0.21
C GLY A 150 3.18 -17.27 -0.69
N SER A 151 4.15 -16.43 -0.30
CA SER A 151 5.39 -16.14 -1.01
C SER A 151 6.38 -17.32 -0.95
N GLN A 152 6.01 -18.49 -1.46
CA GLN A 152 6.99 -19.52 -1.82
C GLN A 152 7.56 -19.20 -3.21
N PRO A 153 8.88 -19.35 -3.44
CA PRO A 153 9.48 -19.12 -4.75
C PRO A 153 8.94 -20.15 -5.75
N HIS A 154 7.89 -19.77 -6.47
CA HIS A 154 7.39 -20.56 -7.58
C HIS A 154 8.39 -20.40 -8.72
N LYS A 155 9.14 -21.47 -8.99
CA LYS A 155 9.75 -21.66 -10.31
C LYS A 155 8.59 -21.76 -11.29
N TYR A 156 8.20 -20.63 -11.87
CA TYR A 156 7.37 -20.62 -13.05
C TYR A 156 8.14 -21.43 -14.11
N GLN A 157 7.79 -22.71 -14.24
CA GLN A 157 8.02 -23.44 -15.48
C GLN A 157 7.25 -22.62 -16.51
N GLN A 158 7.99 -21.84 -17.30
CA GLN A 158 7.48 -21.18 -18.48
C GLN A 158 6.85 -22.26 -19.36
N ALA A 159 5.55 -22.47 -19.22
CA ALA A 159 4.79 -23.07 -20.29
C ALA A 159 4.95 -22.11 -21.47
N PRO A 160 5.42 -22.55 -22.64
CA PRO A 160 5.59 -21.69 -23.80
C PRO A 160 4.19 -21.27 -24.30
N LEU A 161 3.63 -20.25 -23.67
CA LEU A 161 2.49 -19.53 -24.17
C LEU A 161 3.03 -18.56 -25.21
N PHE A 162 2.40 -18.53 -26.37
CA PHE A 162 2.80 -17.84 -27.59
C PHE A 162 3.81 -18.59 -28.47
N ARG A 163 3.33 -19.66 -29.12
CA ARG A 163 3.66 -19.81 -30.54
C ARG A 163 3.15 -18.55 -31.23
N SER A 164 4.09 -17.71 -31.67
CA SER A 164 3.84 -16.44 -32.33
C SER A 164 2.77 -16.60 -33.41
N ALA A 165 1.72 -15.77 -33.36
CA ALA A 165 0.67 -15.71 -34.40
C ALA A 165 1.25 -15.44 -35.80
N ARG A 166 2.51 -14.96 -35.87
CA ARG A 166 3.28 -14.79 -37.10
C ARG A 166 3.61 -16.09 -37.83
N GLN A 167 3.50 -17.25 -37.17
CA GLN A 167 3.78 -18.55 -37.78
C GLN A 167 2.55 -19.22 -38.42
N VAL A 168 1.34 -18.73 -38.14
CA VAL A 168 0.10 -19.27 -38.75
C VAL A 168 -0.17 -18.64 -40.13
N MET A 169 0.25 -17.38 -40.34
CA MET A 169 0.01 -16.69 -41.61
C MET A 169 0.98 -17.04 -42.75
N ASN A 170 2.09 -17.75 -42.49
CA ASN A 170 3.03 -18.14 -43.55
C ASN A 170 2.79 -19.55 -44.11
N SER A 171 1.75 -20.26 -43.65
CA SER A 171 1.42 -21.62 -44.07
C SER A 171 0.26 -21.72 -45.07
N GLU A 172 -0.40 -20.61 -45.45
CA GLU A 172 -1.55 -20.63 -46.37
C GLU A 172 -1.24 -20.24 -47.83
N HIS A 173 0.04 -20.17 -48.23
CA HIS A 173 0.45 -19.77 -49.60
C HIS A 173 1.36 -20.78 -50.31
N LEU A 174 1.22 -22.07 -50.01
CA LEU A 174 1.87 -23.14 -50.74
C LEU A 174 0.86 -24.25 -51.10
N GLU A 175 -0.12 -23.93 -51.94
CA GLU A 175 -0.76 -24.87 -52.87
C GLU A 175 -1.09 -24.16 -54.19
#